data_AF-T1A331-F1
#
_entry.id   AF-T1A331-F1
#
_cell.length_a   1.000
_cell.length_b   1.000
_cell.length_c   1.000
_cell.angle_alpha   90.00
_cell.angle_beta   90.00
_cell.angle_gamma   90.00
#
_symmetry.space_group_name_H-M   'P 1'
#
loop_
_entity.id
_entity.type
_entity.pdbx_description
1 polymer ?
#
loop_
_entity_poly.entity_id
_entity_poly.type
_entity_poly.pdbx_seq_one_letter_code
_entity_poly.pdbx_strand_id
1 'polypeptide(L)' 'VALYDDNGISIDGAVTGWFGDDTPARFRACGWRVIGPIDGHDLAALDAAIASARQPSGKPTLIVCRTTIG' A
#
# COMPACT_ATOMS: atom_id res chain seq x y z
N VAL A 1 6.49 -2.94 -9.46
CA VAL A 1 6.07 -2.17 -8.27
C VAL A 1 4.55 -2.02 -8.36
N ALA A 2 3.83 -2.26 -7.28
CA ALA A 2 2.39 -2.04 -7.18
C ALA A 2 2.12 -0.95 -6.13
N LEU A 3 1.14 -0.08 -6.40
CA LEU A 3 0.63 0.90 -5.45
C LEU A 3 -0.77 0.42 -5.01
N TYR A 4 -0.97 0.27 -3.71
CA TYR A 4 -2.23 -0.17 -3.13
C TYR A 4 -2.96 1.04 -2.56
N ASP A 5 -4.14 1.31 -3.10
CA ASP A 5 -5.06 2.33 -2.60
C ASP A 5 -5.80 1.78 -1.37
N ASP A 6 -5.26 2.08 -0.19
CA ASP A 6 -5.83 1.72 1.11
C ASP A 6 -6.80 2.83 1.57
N ASN A 7 -7.96 2.90 0.92
CA ASN A 7 -9.01 3.89 1.18
C ASN A 7 -10.11 3.41 2.15
N GLY A 8 -10.08 2.13 2.52
CA GLY A 8 -11.01 1.52 3.49
C GLY A 8 -12.45 1.30 3.02
N ILE A 9 -12.78 1.53 1.75
CA ILE A 9 -14.15 1.47 1.21
C ILE A 9 -14.23 0.49 0.03
N SER A 10 -15.31 -0.30 -0.02
CA SER A 10 -15.77 -1.02 -1.21
C SER A 10 -17.21 -0.63 -1.57
N ILE A 11 -17.80 -1.28 -2.57
CA ILE A 11 -19.20 -1.03 -3.00
C ILE A 11 -20.20 -1.19 -1.84
N ASP A 12 -19.99 -2.20 -0.98
CA ASP A 12 -20.88 -2.48 0.15
C ASP A 12 -20.59 -1.60 1.39
N GLY A 13 -19.59 -0.71 1.31
CA GLY A 13 -19.22 0.23 2.37
C GLY A 13 -17.85 -0.05 2.99
N ALA A 14 -17.73 0.20 4.31
CA ALA A 14 -16.46 0.07 5.02
C ALA A 14 -15.97 -1.39 5.07
N VAL A 15 -14.76 -1.63 4.57
CA VAL A 15 -14.27 -2.99 4.29
C VAL A 15 -14.03 -3.85 5.53
N THR A 16 -13.86 -3.25 6.72
CA THR A 16 -13.49 -3.96 7.96
C THR A 16 -14.43 -5.10 8.35
N GLY A 17 -15.70 -5.08 7.90
CA GLY A 17 -16.68 -6.14 8.17
C GLY A 17 -16.44 -7.45 7.40
N TRP A 18 -15.73 -7.41 6.27
CA TRP A 18 -15.50 -8.56 5.39
C TRP A 18 -14.06 -8.68 4.88
N PHE A 19 -13.23 -7.69 5.14
CA PHE A 19 -11.82 -7.65 4.76
C PHE A 19 -11.01 -7.00 5.89
N GLY A 20 -10.53 -7.86 6.80
CA GLY A 20 -9.72 -7.50 7.96
C GLY A 20 -8.25 -7.97 7.87
N ASP A 21 -7.77 -8.27 6.66
CA ASP A 21 -6.39 -8.73 6.44
C ASP A 21 -5.38 -7.64 6.83
N ASP A 22 -4.30 -8.03 7.51
CA ASP A 22 -3.05 -7.27 7.48
C ASP A 22 -2.38 -7.48 6.11
N THR A 23 -2.87 -6.72 5.12
CA THR A 23 -2.38 -6.76 3.74
C THR A 23 -0.85 -6.54 3.67
N PRO A 24 -0.25 -5.55 4.37
CA PRO A 24 1.20 -5.44 4.48
C PRO A 24 1.89 -6.74 4.93
N ALA A 25 1.42 -7.37 6.01
CA ALA A 25 2.00 -8.61 6.52
C ALA A 25 1.83 -9.77 5.53
N ARG A 26 0.67 -9.89 4.88
CA ARG A 26 0.41 -10.90 3.85
C ARG A 26 1.44 -10.82 2.71
N PHE A 27 1.69 -9.62 2.20
CA PHE A 27 2.67 -9.42 1.14
C PHE A 27 4.12 -9.65 1.60
N ARG A 28 4.47 -9.24 2.82
CA ARG A 28 5.78 -9.58 3.41
C ARG A 28 5.98 -11.10 3.49
N ALA A 29 4.95 -11.86 3.89
CA ALA A 29 4.99 -13.32 3.93
C ALA A 29 5.15 -13.95 2.54
N CYS A 30 4.57 -13.34 1.50
CA CYS A 30 4.79 -13.73 0.10
C CYS A 30 6.16 -13.30 -0.46
N GLY A 31 7.08 -12.78 0.36
CA GLY A 31 8.42 -12.37 -0.06
C GLY A 31 8.48 -11.01 -0.76
N TRP A 32 7.41 -10.21 -0.73
CA TRP A 32 7.43 -8.86 -1.28
C TRP A 32 8.15 -7.90 -0.33
N ARG A 33 8.81 -6.90 -0.91
CA ARG A 33 9.15 -5.67 -0.20
C ARG A 33 7.86 -4.86 0.00
N VAL A 34 7.65 -4.34 1.20
CA VAL A 34 6.49 -3.50 1.52
C VAL A 34 6.98 -2.15 2.05
N ILE A 35 6.45 -1.06 1.48
CA ILE A 35 6.73 0.33 1.88
C ILE A 35 5.41 0.98 2.33
N GLY A 36 5.46 1.73 3.43
CA GLY A 36 4.29 2.39 4.00
C GLY A 36 3.68 1.66 5.23
N PRO A 37 2.48 2.06 5.67
CA PRO A 37 1.57 2.99 4.99
C PRO A 37 2.11 4.43 4.90
N ILE A 38 1.92 5.07 3.74
CA ILE A 38 2.18 6.50 3.52
C ILE A 38 0.87 7.25 3.33
N ASP A 39 0.87 8.57 3.55
CA ASP A 39 -0.23 9.42 3.11
C ASP A 39 -0.23 9.49 1.57
N GLY A 40 -1.30 8.99 0.95
CA GLY A 40 -1.43 8.97 -0.50
C GLY A 40 -1.78 10.32 -1.12
N HIS A 41 -2.08 11.34 -0.30
CA HIS A 41 -2.29 12.73 -0.73
C HIS A 41 -1.05 13.62 -0.51
N ASP A 42 0.01 13.07 0.09
CA ASP A 42 1.31 13.74 0.22
C ASP A 42 2.22 13.34 -0.95
N LEU A 43 2.39 14.27 -1.90
CA LEU A 43 3.25 14.08 -3.07
C LEU A 43 4.72 13.80 -2.70
N ALA A 44 5.23 14.43 -1.64
CA ALA A 44 6.62 14.22 -1.22
C ALA A 44 6.81 12.81 -0.63
N ALA A 45 5.83 12.33 0.15
CA ALA A 45 5.84 10.97 0.66
C ALA A 45 5.74 9.94 -0.48
N LEU A 46 4.90 10.21 -1.47
CA LEU A 46 4.75 9.35 -2.65
C LEU A 46 6.04 9.28 -3.48
N ASP A 47 6.65 10.42 -3.76
CA ASP A 47 7.91 10.50 -4.51
C ASP A 47 9.03 9.74 -3.78
N ALA A 48 9.16 9.93 -2.46
CA ALA A 48 10.14 9.20 -1.66
C ALA A 48 9.91 7.68 -1.68
N ALA A 49 8.65 7.24 -1.57
CA ALA A 49 8.30 5.82 -1.61
C ALA A 49 8.56 5.19 -2.99
N ILE A 50 8.21 5.89 -4.07
CA ILE A 50 8.48 5.44 -5.44
C ILE A 50 9.99 5.38 -5.70
N ALA A 51 10.75 6.38 -5.26
CA ALA A 51 12.21 6.37 -5.37
C ALA A 51 12.83 5.18 -4.62
N SER A 52 12.35 4.89 -3.41
CA SER A 52 12.78 3.72 -2.62
C SER A 52 12.38 2.39 -3.27
N ALA A 53 11.18 2.30 -3.85
CA ALA A 53 10.72 1.09 -4.54
C ALA A 53 11.51 0.76 -5.82
N ARG A 54 12.11 1.77 -6.46
CA ARG A 54 12.99 1.60 -7.63
C ARG A 54 14.39 1.08 -7.26
N GLN A 55 14.80 1.19 -6.00
CA GLN A 55 16.10 0.68 -5.57
C GLN A 55 16.13 -0.86 -5.64
N PRO A 56 17.21 -1.47 -6.17
CA PRO A 56 17.33 -2.91 -6.30
C PRO A 56 17.01 -3.66 -5.00
N SER A 57 16.28 -4.76 -5.13
CA SER A 57 15.75 -5.53 -4.00
C SER A 57 15.77 -7.03 -4.20
N GLY A 58 15.82 -7.48 -5.46
CA GLY A 58 15.54 -8.86 -5.85
C GLY A 58 14.08 -9.30 -5.58
N LYS A 59 13.17 -8.39 -5.24
CA LYS A 59 11.80 -8.66 -4.79
C LYS A 59 10.78 -7.72 -5.43
N PRO A 60 9.56 -8.19 -5.76
CA PRO A 60 8.47 -7.28 -6.08
C PRO A 60 8.19 -6.36 -4.89
N THR A 61 7.72 -5.13 -5.16
CA THR A 61 7.47 -4.11 -4.13
C THR A 61 6.01 -3.67 -4.16
N LEU A 62 5.39 -3.63 -2.98
CA LEU A 62 4.09 -3.03 -2.70
C LEU A 62 4.30 -1.72 -1.93
N ILE A 63 3.73 -0.63 -2.41
CA ILE A 63 3.61 0.62 -1.66
C ILE A 63 2.16 0.74 -1.19
N VAL A 64 1.96 0.91 0.11
CA VAL A 64 0.62 1.07 0.71
C VAL A 64 0.33 2.56 0.86
N CYS A 65 -0.62 3.06 0.08
CA CYS A 65 -1.02 4.47 0.04
C CYS A 65 -2.35 4.62 0.75
N ARG A 66 -2.38 5.32 1.88
CA ARG A 66 -3.64 5.63 2.57
C ARG A 66 -4.28 6.84 1.93
N THR A 67 -5.48 6.67 1.40
CA THR A 67 -6.23 7.77 0.77
C THR A 67 -7.62 7.90 1.39
N THR A 68 -8.34 8.94 0.96
CA THR A 68 -9.75 9.14 1.27
C THR A 68 -10.49 9.12 -0.06
N ILE A 69 -11.48 8.24 -0.21
CA ILE A 69 -12.32 8.17 -1.40
C ILE A 69 -13.21 9.44 -1.50
N GLY A 70 -13.44 9.92 -2.72
CA GLY A 70 -14.22 11.13 -3.02
C GLY A 70 -15.70 10.88 -3.27
#